data_AF-A0A7Y4YF29-F1
#
_entry.id   AF-A0A7Y4YF29-F1
#
_cell.length_a   1.000
_cell.length_b   1.000
_cell.length_c   1.000
_cell.angle_alpha   90.00
_cell.angle_beta   90.00
_cell.angle_gamma   90.00
#
_symmetry.space_group_name_H-M   'P 1'
#
loop_
_entity.id
_entity.type
_entity.pdbx_description
1 polymer ?
#
loop_
_entity_poly.entity_id
_entity_poly.type
_entity_poly.pdbx_seq_one_letter_code
_entity_poly.pdbx_strand_id
1 'polypeptide(L)'
;MAFEEPVERINETYYFDKLYNQFFSIFITDYFLLAEEPDTNIQSPYSDKDLRLLKDRINRIELKDGTVIYIPRLNVEERKQIIKEFLELNSLSFDNDNFRLLIDNETGRNQFDINELSNELKPEWKIYKATKILEKAETFCNLNRIDIESASLWTDAKVTTISLDLTEPKSQTVDKKIDKKVWWKFW
;
A
#
# COMPACT_ATOMS: atom_id res chain seq x y z
N MET A 1 -7.19 2.84 4.86
CA MET A 1 -7.51 2.87 3.41
C MET A 1 -6.23 3.12 2.64
N ALA A 2 -6.02 2.49 1.47
CA ALA A 2 -4.77 2.61 0.71
C ALA A 2 -4.28 4.07 0.52
N PHE A 3 -5.21 4.99 0.25
CA PHE A 3 -4.93 6.41 0.02
C PHE A 3 -4.33 7.16 1.23
N GLU A 4 -4.61 6.72 2.47
CA GLU A 4 -4.18 7.40 3.70
C GLU A 4 -2.88 6.83 4.30
N GLU A 5 -2.40 5.71 3.76
CA GLU A 5 -1.17 5.09 4.20
C GLU A 5 0.04 6.02 4.03
N PRO A 6 1.06 5.94 4.90
CA PRO A 6 2.26 6.73 4.76
C PRO A 6 2.89 6.57 3.37
N VAL A 7 3.29 7.69 2.77
CA VAL A 7 3.74 7.78 1.37
C VAL A 7 4.92 6.84 1.10
N GLU A 8 5.92 6.84 1.98
CA GLU A 8 7.15 6.07 1.84
C GLU A 8 7.06 4.62 2.34
N ARG A 9 5.87 4.15 2.79
CA ARG A 9 5.75 2.81 3.38
C ARG A 9 5.86 1.71 2.32
N ILE A 10 6.96 0.99 2.26
CA ILE A 10 7.13 -0.08 1.25
C ILE A 10 6.50 -1.42 1.65
N ASN A 11 5.94 -1.53 2.86
CA ASN A 11 5.55 -2.82 3.43
C ASN A 11 4.42 -3.52 2.68
N GLU A 12 3.47 -2.77 2.14
CA GLU A 12 2.29 -3.28 1.47
C GLU A 12 1.94 -2.35 0.31
N THR A 13 1.65 -2.92 -0.85
CA THR A 13 1.26 -2.18 -2.06
C THR A 13 -0.09 -2.69 -2.54
N TYR A 14 -0.98 -1.78 -2.93
CA TYR A 14 -2.38 -2.09 -3.27
C TYR A 14 -2.61 -2.03 -4.77
N TYR A 15 -3.42 -2.96 -5.25
CA TYR A 15 -3.71 -3.13 -6.67
C TYR A 15 -5.18 -3.53 -6.90
N PHE A 16 -5.61 -3.35 -8.14
CA PHE A 16 -6.85 -3.92 -8.67
C PHE A 16 -6.53 -4.76 -9.90
N ASP A 17 -6.96 -6.03 -9.90
CA ASP A 17 -6.82 -6.94 -11.02
C ASP A 17 -8.11 -6.98 -11.85
N LYS A 18 -8.05 -6.48 -13.08
CA LYS A 18 -9.19 -6.49 -14.01
C LYS A 18 -9.60 -7.90 -14.44
N LEU A 19 -8.68 -8.86 -14.48
CA LEU A 19 -9.01 -10.22 -14.93
C LEU A 19 -9.88 -10.94 -13.90
N TYR A 20 -9.62 -10.71 -12.61
CA TYR A 20 -10.35 -11.34 -11.52
C TYR A 20 -11.43 -10.44 -10.92
N ASN A 21 -11.56 -9.19 -11.40
CA ASN A 21 -12.40 -8.15 -10.80
C ASN A 21 -12.14 -8.03 -9.29
N GLN A 22 -10.86 -7.96 -8.90
CA GLN A 22 -10.43 -8.13 -7.52
C GLN A 22 -9.45 -7.06 -7.05
N PHE A 23 -9.76 -6.45 -5.91
CA PHE A 23 -8.79 -5.72 -5.11
C PHE A 23 -7.85 -6.69 -4.38
N PHE A 24 -6.57 -6.37 -4.33
CA PHE A 24 -5.59 -7.15 -3.59
C PHE A 24 -4.42 -6.27 -3.11
N SER A 25 -3.61 -6.81 -2.21
CA SER A 25 -2.35 -6.21 -1.82
C SER A 25 -1.22 -7.23 -1.91
N ILE A 26 0.00 -6.72 -2.03
CA ILE A 26 1.24 -7.49 -1.96
C ILE A 26 2.06 -6.89 -0.83
N PHE A 27 2.40 -7.73 0.15
CA PHE A 27 3.40 -7.40 1.14
C PHE A 27 4.80 -7.52 0.55
N ILE A 28 5.74 -6.69 1.01
CA ILE A 28 7.15 -6.80 0.61
C ILE A 28 7.69 -8.21 0.89
N THR A 29 7.16 -8.88 1.91
CA THR A 29 7.59 -10.21 2.29
C THR A 29 7.10 -11.31 1.34
N ASP A 30 6.05 -11.05 0.57
CA ASP A 30 5.49 -11.99 -0.40
C ASP A 30 6.50 -12.30 -1.52
N TYR A 31 7.38 -11.35 -1.85
CA TYR A 31 8.46 -11.56 -2.80
C TYR A 31 9.46 -12.63 -2.35
N PHE A 32 9.64 -12.86 -1.04
CA PHE A 32 10.50 -13.93 -0.55
C PHE A 32 9.91 -15.32 -0.80
N LEU A 33 8.57 -15.43 -0.88
CA LEU A 33 7.88 -16.69 -1.17
C LEU A 33 8.05 -17.13 -2.64
N LEU A 34 8.46 -16.21 -3.52
CA LEU A 34 8.56 -16.44 -4.96
C LEU A 34 10.00 -16.59 -5.46
N ALA A 35 11.00 -16.62 -4.57
CA ALA A 35 12.39 -16.88 -4.94
C ALA A 35 12.54 -18.24 -5.67
N GLU A 36 13.42 -18.32 -6.67
CA GLU A 36 13.65 -19.54 -7.47
C GLU A 36 14.12 -20.73 -6.62
N GLU A 37 14.87 -20.43 -5.56
CA GLU A 37 15.22 -21.36 -4.48
C GLU A 37 14.55 -20.82 -3.19
N PRO A 38 13.27 -21.13 -2.94
CA PRO A 38 12.66 -20.75 -1.68
C PRO A 38 13.45 -21.44 -0.57
N ASP A 39 13.91 -20.68 0.42
CA ASP A 39 14.57 -21.25 1.58
C ASP A 39 13.61 -22.29 2.18
N THR A 40 14.04 -23.54 2.35
CA THR A 40 13.18 -24.65 2.80
C THR A 40 12.59 -24.40 4.19
N ASN A 41 13.13 -23.40 4.89
CA ASN A 41 12.73 -22.95 6.21
C ASN A 41 11.65 -21.87 6.18
N ILE A 42 11.18 -21.45 5.00
CA ILE A 42 10.08 -20.50 4.85
C ILE A 42 8.76 -21.29 4.79
N GLN A 43 8.01 -21.26 5.89
CA GLN A 43 6.64 -21.74 5.88
C GLN A 43 5.73 -20.66 5.27
N SER A 44 5.27 -20.94 4.04
CA SER A 44 4.25 -20.12 3.41
C SER A 44 2.94 -20.25 4.19
N PRO A 45 2.28 -19.12 4.48
CA PRO A 45 0.99 -19.16 5.13
C PRO A 45 -0.18 -19.24 4.14
N TYR A 46 0.11 -19.10 2.85
CA TYR A 46 -0.83 -19.21 1.75
C TYR A 46 -1.04 -20.67 1.36
N SER A 47 -2.25 -21.01 0.94
CA SER A 47 -2.51 -22.30 0.29
C SER A 47 -1.74 -22.39 -1.05
N ASP A 48 -1.50 -23.60 -1.56
CA ASP A 48 -0.87 -23.78 -2.88
C ASP A 48 -1.60 -23.04 -4.01
N LYS A 49 -2.92 -22.93 -3.89
CA LYS A 49 -3.74 -22.19 -4.85
C LYS A 49 -3.47 -20.69 -4.77
N ASP A 50 -3.42 -20.15 -3.56
CA ASP A 50 -3.20 -18.72 -3.33
C ASP A 50 -1.76 -18.32 -3.63
N LEU A 51 -0.78 -19.19 -3.38
CA LEU A 51 0.60 -19.02 -3.84
C LEU A 51 0.71 -18.91 -5.35
N ARG A 52 0.01 -19.77 -6.10
CA ARG A 52 -0.01 -19.70 -7.57
C ARG A 52 -0.62 -18.39 -8.06
N LEU A 53 -1.70 -17.95 -7.42
CA LEU A 53 -2.35 -16.67 -7.75
C LEU A 53 -1.46 -15.46 -7.41
N LEU A 54 -0.79 -15.47 -6.26
CA LEU A 54 0.17 -14.46 -5.84
C LEU A 54 1.35 -14.38 -6.82
N LYS A 55 1.88 -15.54 -7.24
CA LYS A 55 2.94 -15.63 -8.25
C LYS A 55 2.51 -15.06 -9.60
N ASP A 56 1.31 -15.39 -10.06
CA ASP A 56 0.75 -14.83 -11.30
C ASP A 56 0.67 -13.29 -11.24
N ARG A 57 0.12 -12.76 -10.15
CA ARG A 57 -0.02 -11.31 -9.94
C ARG A 57 1.32 -10.59 -9.91
N ILE A 58 2.30 -11.10 -9.16
CA ILE A 58 3.64 -10.50 -9.07
C ILE A 58 4.32 -10.51 -10.45
N ASN A 59 4.27 -11.64 -11.16
CA ASN A 59 4.84 -11.71 -12.51
C ASN A 59 4.19 -10.69 -13.46
N ARG A 60 2.85 -10.54 -13.40
CA ARG A 60 2.12 -9.57 -14.23
C ARG A 60 2.48 -8.13 -13.88
N ILE A 61 2.69 -7.81 -12.60
CA ILE A 61 3.17 -6.50 -12.16
C ILE A 61 4.57 -6.22 -12.71
N GLU A 62 5.50 -7.18 -12.59
CA GLU A 62 6.87 -7.04 -13.11
C GLU A 62 6.91 -6.86 -14.63
N LEU A 63 6.01 -7.54 -15.34
CA LEU A 63 5.84 -7.41 -16.79
C LEU A 63 5.05 -6.16 -17.21
N LYS A 64 4.62 -5.31 -16.25
CA LYS A 64 3.82 -4.11 -16.48
C LYS A 64 2.51 -4.40 -17.24
N ASP A 65 1.85 -5.49 -16.88
CA ASP A 65 0.55 -5.87 -17.43
C ASP A 65 -0.51 -4.79 -17.12
N GLY A 66 -1.12 -4.23 -18.17
CA GLY A 66 -2.14 -3.17 -18.06
C GLY A 66 -3.49 -3.61 -17.48
N THR A 67 -3.65 -4.91 -17.18
CA THR A 67 -4.81 -5.46 -16.47
C THR A 67 -4.65 -5.40 -14.95
N VAL A 68 -3.42 -5.19 -14.43
CA VAL A 68 -3.16 -4.94 -13.01
C VAL A 68 -2.94 -3.45 -12.79
N ILE A 69 -3.85 -2.82 -12.05
CA ILE A 69 -3.85 -1.39 -11.81
C ILE A 69 -3.30 -1.11 -10.42
N TYR A 70 -2.24 -0.31 -10.34
CA TYR A 70 -1.74 0.21 -9.07
C TYR A 70 -2.72 1.22 -8.46
N ILE A 71 -3.00 1.07 -7.16
CA ILE A 71 -3.82 2.03 -6.40
C ILE A 71 -2.87 3.01 -5.70
N PRO A 72 -2.83 4.28 -6.15
CA PRO A 72 -1.88 5.25 -5.61
C PRO A 72 -2.24 5.68 -4.19
N ARG A 73 -1.23 6.01 -3.40
CA ARG A 73 -1.39 6.76 -2.14
C ARG A 73 -1.55 8.25 -2.44
N LEU A 74 -2.16 9.00 -1.51
CA LEU A 74 -2.07 10.45 -1.56
C LEU A 74 -0.62 10.87 -1.35
N ASN A 75 -0.07 11.58 -2.33
CA ASN A 75 1.28 12.13 -2.20
C ASN A 75 1.30 13.33 -1.23
N VAL A 76 2.49 13.77 -0.82
CA VAL A 76 2.66 14.85 0.16
C VAL A 76 1.96 16.14 -0.27
N GLU A 77 2.04 16.50 -1.55
CA GLU A 77 1.43 17.73 -2.07
C GLU A 77 -0.11 17.64 -2.09
N GLU A 78 -0.67 16.48 -2.44
CA GLU A 78 -2.11 16.25 -2.35
C GLU A 78 -2.60 16.35 -0.89
N ARG A 79 -1.84 15.78 0.05
CA ARG A 79 -2.16 15.87 1.48
C ARG A 79 -2.13 17.32 1.96
N LYS A 80 -1.07 18.06 1.65
CA LYS A 80 -0.93 19.49 1.97
C LYS A 80 -2.08 20.31 1.40
N GLN A 81 -2.49 20.03 0.16
CA GLN A 81 -3.60 20.72 -0.48
C GLN A 81 -4.93 20.44 0.24
N ILE A 82 -5.21 19.18 0.61
CA ILE A 82 -6.41 18.83 1.37
C ILE A 82 -6.41 19.48 2.76
N ILE A 83 -5.25 19.52 3.45
CA ILE A 83 -5.10 20.21 4.74
C ILE A 83 -5.40 21.70 4.57
N LYS A 84 -4.80 22.32 3.55
CA LYS A 84 -5.01 23.73 3.24
C LYS A 84 -6.49 24.04 3.01
N GLU A 85 -7.18 23.26 2.18
CA GLU A 85 -8.61 23.44 1.91
C GLU A 85 -9.45 23.31 3.18
N PHE A 86 -9.15 22.31 4.04
CA PHE A 86 -9.84 22.16 5.32
C PHE A 86 -9.66 23.36 6.24
N LEU A 87 -8.42 23.85 6.35
CA LEU A 87 -8.11 24.98 7.20
C LEU A 87 -8.79 26.25 6.65
N GLU A 88 -8.79 26.48 5.33
CA GLU A 88 -9.43 27.65 4.70
C GLU A 88 -10.94 27.71 4.99
N LEU A 89 -11.62 26.55 4.99
CA LEU A 89 -13.04 26.43 5.38
C LEU A 89 -13.27 26.79 6.87
N ASN A 90 -12.24 26.69 7.70
CA ASN A 90 -12.26 26.93 9.14
C ASN A 90 -11.38 28.12 9.55
N SER A 91 -11.22 29.10 8.65
CA SER A 91 -10.36 30.30 8.82
C SER A 91 -10.55 31.08 10.11
N LEU A 92 -11.76 31.08 10.68
CA LEU A 92 -12.06 31.77 11.95
C LEU A 92 -11.46 31.07 13.17
N SER A 93 -11.06 29.81 13.05
CA SER A 93 -10.63 28.96 14.15
C SER A 93 -9.11 28.88 14.32
N PHE A 94 -8.32 29.51 13.44
CA PHE A 94 -6.88 29.59 13.63
C PHE A 94 -6.25 30.92 13.21
N ASP A 95 -5.07 31.19 13.76
CA ASP A 95 -4.18 32.27 13.33
C ASP A 95 -3.36 31.85 12.11
N ASN A 96 -3.08 32.78 11.19
CA ASN A 96 -2.42 32.55 9.89
C ASN A 96 -1.05 31.86 10.01
N ASP A 97 -0.32 32.07 11.10
CA ASP A 97 0.96 31.41 11.31
C ASP A 97 0.79 29.93 11.71
N ASN A 98 -0.25 29.60 12.47
CA ASN A 98 -0.60 28.21 12.79
C ASN A 98 -1.06 27.45 11.54
N PHE A 99 -1.77 28.13 10.62
CA PHE A 99 -2.17 27.56 9.32
C PHE A 99 -0.99 27.00 8.53
N ARG A 100 0.06 27.81 8.37
CA ARG A 100 1.23 27.45 7.56
C ARG A 100 2.03 26.32 8.21
N LEU A 101 2.22 26.37 9.52
CA LEU A 101 2.93 25.33 10.26
C LEU A 101 2.27 23.95 10.11
N LEU A 102 0.94 23.87 10.15
CA LEU A 102 0.23 22.61 9.97
C LEU A 102 0.44 22.01 8.57
N ILE A 103 0.45 22.86 7.54
CA ILE A 103 0.69 22.43 6.15
C ILE A 103 2.15 22.00 5.97
N ASP A 104 3.09 22.80 6.47
CA ASP A 104 4.53 22.55 6.30
C ASP A 104 5.01 21.30 7.06
N ASN A 105 4.33 20.95 8.16
CA ASN A 105 4.63 19.75 8.95
C ASN A 105 4.10 18.45 8.32
N GLU A 106 3.27 18.51 7.27
CA GLU A 106 2.83 17.31 6.57
C GLU A 106 3.98 16.72 5.74
N THR A 107 4.47 15.57 6.19
CA THR A 107 5.64 14.88 5.62
C THR A 107 5.28 13.59 4.87
N GLY A 108 4.01 13.19 4.86
CA GLY A 108 3.58 11.91 4.29
C GLY A 108 3.86 10.70 5.19
N ARG A 109 4.48 10.88 6.36
CA ARG A 109 4.91 9.77 7.25
C ARG A 109 3.81 9.29 8.20
N ASN A 110 2.78 10.08 8.39
CA ASN A 110 1.63 9.78 9.24
C ASN A 110 0.53 9.06 8.43
N GLN A 111 -0.50 8.58 9.13
CA GLN A 111 -1.73 8.04 8.54
C GLN A 111 -2.69 9.14 8.05
N PHE A 112 -2.11 10.26 7.58
CA PHE A 112 -2.80 11.45 7.15
C PHE A 112 -3.74 12.00 8.24
N ASP A 113 -3.21 12.17 9.45
CA ASP A 113 -3.92 12.75 10.59
C ASP A 113 -3.18 13.98 11.11
N ILE A 114 -3.97 14.96 11.58
CA ILE A 114 -3.47 16.22 12.16
C ILE A 114 -3.75 16.17 13.67
N ASN A 115 -2.71 15.95 14.46
CA ASN A 115 -2.84 15.77 15.92
C ASN A 115 -2.97 17.11 16.66
N GLU A 116 -2.41 18.14 16.06
CA GLU A 116 -2.28 19.52 16.55
C GLU A 116 -3.60 20.29 16.47
N LEU A 117 -4.65 19.72 15.87
CA LEU A 117 -5.98 20.31 15.84
C LEU A 117 -6.58 20.44 17.25
N SER A 118 -7.39 21.49 17.44
CA SER A 118 -8.22 21.64 18.62
C SER A 118 -9.22 20.47 18.73
N ASN A 119 -9.67 20.17 19.95
CA ASN A 119 -10.62 19.07 20.17
C ASN A 119 -11.98 19.29 19.47
N GLU A 120 -12.33 20.54 19.19
CA GLU A 120 -13.53 20.94 18.47
C GLU A 120 -13.44 20.60 16.97
N LEU A 121 -12.26 20.76 16.36
CA LEU A 121 -12.06 20.55 14.93
C LEU A 121 -11.66 19.13 14.55
N LYS A 122 -11.22 18.31 15.50
CA LYS A 122 -10.86 16.89 15.25
C LYS A 122 -12.00 16.08 14.61
N PRO A 123 -13.27 16.17 15.07
CA PRO A 123 -14.38 15.47 14.42
C PRO A 123 -14.63 15.98 13.00
N GLU A 124 -14.59 17.30 12.79
CA GLU A 124 -14.80 17.91 11.47
C GLU A 124 -13.70 17.49 10.49
N TRP A 125 -12.44 17.49 10.93
CA TRP A 125 -11.32 16.98 10.15
C TRP A 125 -11.52 15.52 9.74
N LYS A 126 -11.95 14.66 10.68
CA LYS A 126 -12.18 13.24 10.37
C LYS A 126 -13.23 13.06 9.27
N ILE A 127 -14.32 13.82 9.33
CA ILE A 127 -15.38 13.78 8.32
C ILE A 127 -14.84 14.30 6.99
N TYR A 128 -14.24 15.49 7.00
CA TYR A 128 -13.69 16.12 5.80
C TYR A 128 -12.65 15.25 5.10
N LYS A 129 -11.70 14.70 5.86
CA LYS A 129 -10.69 13.77 5.38
C LYS A 129 -11.32 12.54 4.74
N ALA A 130 -12.29 11.92 5.41
CA ALA A 130 -12.99 10.75 4.88
C ALA A 130 -13.70 11.07 3.55
N THR A 131 -14.34 12.23 3.44
CA THR A 131 -14.95 12.71 2.19
C THR A 131 -13.92 12.88 1.08
N LYS A 132 -12.78 13.55 1.35
CA LYS A 132 -11.73 13.73 0.33
C LYS A 132 -11.08 12.44 -0.12
N ILE A 133 -10.89 11.50 0.80
CA ILE A 133 -10.39 10.16 0.48
C ILE A 133 -11.42 9.41 -0.39
N LEU A 134 -12.70 9.50 -0.08
CA LEU A 134 -13.76 8.87 -0.87
C LEU A 134 -13.83 9.45 -2.28
N GLU A 135 -13.80 10.78 -2.44
CA GLU A 135 -13.76 11.45 -3.75
C GLU A 135 -12.60 10.92 -4.61
N LYS A 136 -11.43 10.68 -4.00
CA LYS A 136 -10.25 10.12 -4.68
C LYS A 136 -10.43 8.66 -5.05
N ALA A 137 -11.01 7.85 -4.17
CA ALA A 137 -11.34 6.46 -4.46
C ALA A 137 -12.36 6.34 -5.60
N GLU A 138 -13.41 7.16 -5.59
CA GLU A 138 -14.42 7.21 -6.65
C GLU A 138 -13.80 7.65 -7.98
N THR A 139 -12.98 8.71 -7.96
CA THR A 139 -12.26 9.17 -9.14
C THR A 139 -11.36 8.06 -9.72
N PHE A 140 -10.63 7.35 -8.86
CA PHE A 140 -9.81 6.22 -9.25
C PHE A 140 -10.64 5.12 -9.92
N CYS A 141 -11.76 4.72 -9.32
CA CYS A 141 -12.63 3.69 -9.88
C CYS A 141 -13.21 4.11 -11.24
N ASN A 142 -13.69 5.35 -11.34
CA ASN A 142 -14.26 5.91 -12.56
C ASN A 142 -13.23 5.96 -13.71
N LEU A 143 -12.03 6.47 -13.44
CA LEU A 143 -10.94 6.54 -14.44
C LEU A 143 -10.54 5.15 -14.95
N ASN A 144 -10.61 4.15 -14.08
CA ASN A 144 -10.20 2.78 -14.39
C ASN A 144 -11.35 1.86 -14.81
N ARG A 145 -12.59 2.39 -14.88
CA ARG A 145 -13.82 1.65 -15.19
C ARG A 145 -14.03 0.45 -14.25
N ILE A 146 -13.78 0.66 -12.96
CA ILE A 146 -13.98 -0.32 -11.91
C ILE A 146 -15.39 -0.13 -11.36
N ASP A 147 -16.19 -1.19 -11.43
CA ASP A 147 -17.48 -1.25 -10.75
C ASP A 147 -17.29 -1.83 -9.35
N ILE A 148 -17.44 -0.97 -8.34
CA ILE A 148 -17.21 -1.33 -6.93
C ILE A 148 -18.20 -2.41 -6.47
N GLU A 149 -19.44 -2.40 -6.97
CA GLU A 149 -20.49 -3.31 -6.52
C GLU A 149 -20.26 -4.76 -6.96
N SER A 150 -19.57 -4.96 -8.10
CA SER A 150 -19.21 -6.29 -8.60
C SER A 150 -17.79 -6.71 -8.22
N ALA A 151 -16.94 -5.77 -7.80
CA ALA A 151 -15.57 -6.06 -7.42
C ALA A 151 -15.52 -6.86 -6.11
N SER A 152 -14.58 -7.81 -6.03
CA SER A 152 -14.33 -8.56 -4.80
C SER A 152 -12.98 -8.19 -4.19
N LEU A 153 -12.78 -8.53 -2.92
CA LEU A 153 -11.51 -8.33 -2.23
C LEU A 153 -10.85 -9.70 -2.07
N TRP A 154 -9.61 -9.83 -2.55
CA TRP A 154 -8.77 -10.96 -2.20
C TRP A 154 -8.24 -10.75 -0.78
N THR A 155 -9.05 -11.15 0.20
CA THR A 155 -8.62 -11.24 1.59
C THR A 155 -8.26 -12.68 1.90
N ASP A 156 -6.98 -12.96 2.07
CA ASP A 156 -6.60 -14.06 2.93
C ASP A 156 -6.65 -13.57 4.38
N ALA A 157 -6.99 -14.48 5.30
CA ALA A 157 -6.88 -14.23 6.72
C ALA A 157 -5.45 -13.74 7.01
N LYS A 158 -5.32 -12.41 7.24
CA LYS A 158 -4.06 -11.65 7.27
C LYS A 158 -2.91 -12.47 7.81
N VAL A 159 -2.04 -12.94 6.93
CA VAL A 159 -0.81 -13.55 7.39
C VAL A 159 0.20 -12.44 7.55
N THR A 160 0.29 -11.93 8.76
CA THR A 160 1.24 -10.87 9.13
C THR A 160 2.62 -11.41 9.47
N THR A 161 2.84 -12.72 9.36
CA THR A 161 4.07 -13.38 9.84
C THR A 161 4.50 -14.49 8.90
N ILE A 162 5.66 -14.31 8.28
CA ILE A 162 6.45 -15.40 7.71
C ILE A 162 7.47 -15.81 8.76
N SER A 163 7.44 -17.09 9.15
CA SER A 163 8.42 -17.66 10.08
C SER A 163 9.62 -18.19 9.30
N LEU A 164 10.82 -17.75 9.69
CA LEU A 164 12.09 -18.23 9.15
C LEU A 164 12.84 -19.00 10.23
N ASP A 165 13.04 -20.29 10.04
CA ASP A 165 13.90 -21.08 10.93
C ASP A 165 15.38 -20.90 10.56
N LEU A 166 16.20 -20.46 11.53
CA LEU A 166 17.63 -20.17 11.36
C LEU A 166 18.53 -21.28 11.94
N THR A 167 17.96 -22.39 12.43
CA THR A 167 18.72 -23.39 13.20
C THR A 167 19.37 -24.50 12.35
N GLU A 168 19.08 -24.61 11.06
CA GLU A 168 19.67 -25.64 10.19
C GLU A 168 20.88 -25.12 9.38
N PRO A 169 22.12 -25.64 9.60
CA PRO A 169 23.26 -25.32 8.77
C PRO A 169 23.14 -26.03 7.41
N LYS A 170 23.35 -25.25 6.34
CA LYS A 170 23.28 -25.68 4.94
C LYS A 170 24.17 -26.89 4.67
N SER A 171 23.57 -28.01 4.29
CA SER A 171 24.27 -29.05 3.55
C SER A 171 23.88 -28.94 2.08
N GLN A 172 24.70 -28.28 1.27
CA GLN A 172 24.84 -28.58 -0.16
C GLN A 172 26.05 -27.88 -0.76
N THR A 173 27.11 -28.65 -0.94
CA THR A 173 28.15 -28.45 -1.96
C THR A 173 27.53 -28.59 -3.35
N VAL A 174 27.43 -27.53 -4.16
CA VAL A 174 27.59 -27.61 -5.64
C VAL A 174 28.01 -26.24 -6.18
N ASP A 175 29.19 -26.22 -6.82
CA ASP A 175 29.64 -25.18 -7.75
C ASP A 175 28.65 -25.01 -8.91
N LYS A 176 28.02 -23.83 -9.02
CA LYS A 176 27.53 -23.29 -10.29
C LYS A 176 27.39 -21.77 -10.19
N LYS A 177 28.26 -21.05 -10.90
CA LYS A 177 28.07 -19.62 -11.22
C LYS A 177 26.81 -19.51 -12.08
N ILE A 178 25.69 -19.18 -11.45
CA ILE A 178 24.50 -18.67 -12.11
C ILE A 178 24.36 -17.23 -11.64
N ASP A 179 24.18 -16.30 -12.57
CA ASP A 179 23.95 -14.89 -12.27
C ASP A 179 22.66 -14.74 -11.44
N LYS A 180 22.81 -14.79 -10.12
CA LYS A 180 21.72 -14.61 -9.16
C LYS A 180 21.14 -13.22 -9.33
N LYS A 181 19.90 -13.12 -9.83
CA LYS A 181 19.10 -11.90 -9.69
C LYS A 181 18.73 -11.78 -8.23
N VAL A 182 19.31 -10.77 -7.59
CA VAL A 182 19.12 -10.54 -6.18
C VAL A 182 18.09 -9.45 -5.97
N TRP A 183 17.07 -9.74 -5.18
CA TRP A 183 15.89 -8.91 -4.97
C TRP A 183 16.19 -7.51 -4.41
N TRP A 184 17.38 -7.29 -3.84
CA TRP A 184 17.84 -5.96 -3.42
C TRP A 184 18.45 -5.12 -4.54
N LYS A 185 18.57 -5.64 -5.77
CA LYS A 185 19.06 -4.89 -6.94
C LYS A 185 17.96 -4.11 -7.67
N PHE A 186 16.74 -4.06 -7.12
CA PHE A 186 15.61 -3.32 -7.69
C PHE A 186 15.52 -1.86 -7.19
N TRP A 187 16.60 -1.31 -6.65
CA TRP A 187 16.70 0.08 -6.19
C TRP A 187 17.83 0.83 -6.91
#